data_AF-A0AAW3K8Y9-F1
#
_entry.id   AF-A0AAW3K8Y9-F1
#
_cell.length_a   1.000
_cell.length_b   1.000
_cell.length_c   1.000
_cell.angle_alpha   90.00
_cell.angle_beta   90.00
_cell.angle_gamma   90.00
#
_symmetry.space_group_name_H-M   'P 1'
#
loop_
_entity.id
_entity.type
_entity.pdbx_description
1 polymer ?
#
loop_
_entity_poly.entity_id
_entity_poly.type
_entity_poly.pdbx_seq_one_letter_code
_entity_poly.pdbx_strand_id
1 'polypeptide(L)'
;MGQDKLTKNSFDCISSFSKVASFINPDNHAIYDSRVIYALNWLIFNYAPEMELFYQPLGRSSELAKYDMQTIFRLSKKKYVYRSNKSAYQEYCKLMKELSVEVYGKGSKPYLMEMLLFVIAPIKIVGDIEAKVSVAINY
;
A
#
# COMPACT_ATOMS: atom_id res chain seq x y z
N MET A 1 -25.60 -7.03 11.03
CA MET A 1 -24.53 -7.66 10.26
C MET A 1 -24.76 -7.37 8.78
N GLY A 2 -24.23 -6.26 8.27
CA GLY A 2 -24.26 -5.93 6.84
C GLY A 2 -22.86 -6.13 6.26
N GLN A 3 -22.76 -6.89 5.16
CA GLN A 3 -21.49 -7.13 4.47
C GLN A 3 -21.06 -5.86 3.71
N ASP A 4 -20.04 -5.18 4.21
CA ASP A 4 -19.37 -4.06 3.52
C ASP A 4 -18.65 -4.56 2.26
N LYS A 5 -19.39 -4.70 1.15
CA LYS A 5 -18.82 -5.00 -0.16
C LYS A 5 -18.72 -3.70 -0.97
N LEU A 6 -17.50 -3.21 -1.17
CA LEU A 6 -17.23 -2.05 -1.99
C LEU A 6 -17.46 -2.39 -3.48
N THR A 7 -18.26 -1.57 -4.18
CA THR A 7 -18.38 -1.64 -5.65
C THR A 7 -17.18 -0.95 -6.32
N LYS A 8 -16.96 -1.18 -7.63
CA LYS A 8 -15.83 -0.57 -8.37
C LYS A 8 -15.80 0.97 -8.23
N ASN A 9 -16.97 1.62 -8.34
CA ASN A 9 -17.13 3.07 -8.13
C ASN A 9 -16.84 3.50 -6.67
N SER A 10 -17.04 2.62 -5.69
CA SER A 10 -16.72 2.91 -4.29
C SER A 10 -15.21 2.87 -4.02
N PHE A 11 -14.45 2.10 -4.80
CA PHE A 11 -12.99 2.01 -4.66
C PHE A 11 -12.28 3.26 -5.20
N ASP A 12 -12.84 3.93 -6.21
CA ASP A 12 -12.29 5.21 -6.71
C ASP A 12 -12.33 6.31 -5.63
N CYS A 13 -13.30 6.22 -4.71
CA CYS A 13 -13.44 7.12 -3.56
C CYS A 13 -12.74 6.63 -2.29
N ILE A 14 -11.98 5.51 -2.35
CA ILE A 14 -11.45 4.84 -1.15
C ILE A 14 -10.54 5.74 -0.32
N SER A 15 -9.76 6.63 -0.96
CA SER A 15 -8.88 7.55 -0.23
C SER A 15 -9.66 8.54 0.64
N SER A 16 -10.79 9.05 0.16
CA SER A 16 -11.65 9.95 0.96
C SER A 16 -12.44 9.18 2.01
N PHE A 17 -12.99 8.03 1.64
CA PHE A 17 -13.74 7.17 2.55
C PHE A 17 -12.89 6.70 3.74
N SER A 18 -11.67 6.22 3.47
CA SER A 18 -10.75 5.72 4.50
C SER A 18 -10.36 6.77 5.52
N LYS A 19 -10.26 8.06 5.15
CA LYS A 19 -10.06 9.17 6.08
C LYS A 19 -11.21 9.29 7.07
N VAL A 20 -12.43 9.29 6.56
CA VAL A 20 -13.62 9.36 7.43
C VAL A 20 -13.66 8.15 8.35
N ALA A 21 -13.43 6.95 7.81
CA ALA A 21 -13.41 5.71 8.59
C ALA A 21 -12.32 5.72 9.68
N SER A 22 -11.11 6.22 9.38
CA SER A 22 -10.03 6.32 10.37
C SER A 22 -10.30 7.34 11.47
N PHE A 23 -11.05 8.40 11.18
CA PHE A 23 -11.50 9.33 12.23
C PHE A 23 -12.63 8.76 13.09
N ILE A 24 -13.58 8.03 12.49
CA ILE A 24 -14.70 7.42 13.22
C ILE A 24 -14.22 6.25 14.09
N ASN A 25 -13.29 5.43 13.58
CA ASN A 25 -12.78 4.27 14.30
C ASN A 25 -11.27 4.09 14.06
N PRO A 26 -10.43 4.89 14.74
CA PRO A 26 -8.97 4.87 14.59
C PRO A 26 -8.32 3.59 15.09
N ASP A 27 -9.05 2.77 15.86
CA ASP A 27 -8.54 1.52 16.43
C ASP A 27 -8.50 0.38 15.42
N ASN A 28 -9.25 0.52 14.33
CA ASN A 28 -9.43 -0.51 13.32
C ASN A 28 -9.19 -0.04 11.90
N HIS A 29 -9.12 1.27 11.64
CA HIS A 29 -8.97 1.80 10.28
C HIS A 29 -7.75 2.71 10.15
N ALA A 30 -7.13 2.65 8.97
CA ALA A 30 -6.04 3.52 8.53
C ALA A 30 -6.39 4.15 7.19
N ILE A 31 -5.77 5.29 6.86
CA ILE A 31 -6.02 5.96 5.59
C ILE A 31 -5.40 5.16 4.45
N TYR A 32 -6.16 4.96 3.38
CA TYR A 32 -5.72 4.30 2.15
C TYR A 32 -5.13 5.33 1.18
N ASP A 33 -3.93 5.84 1.49
CA ASP A 33 -3.22 6.84 0.68
C ASP A 33 -2.33 6.21 -0.40
N SER A 34 -2.23 6.86 -1.56
CA SER A 34 -1.42 6.38 -2.69
C SER A 34 0.05 6.12 -2.35
N ARG A 35 0.67 6.91 -1.46
CA ARG A 35 2.08 6.75 -1.06
C ARG A 35 2.27 5.60 -0.11
N VAL A 36 1.29 5.39 0.78
CA VAL A 36 1.28 4.26 1.71
C VAL A 36 1.17 2.96 0.93
N ILE A 37 0.25 2.89 -0.03
CA ILE A 37 0.10 1.71 -0.89
C ILE A 37 1.33 1.49 -1.77
N TYR A 38 1.96 2.55 -2.27
CA TYR A 38 3.23 2.45 -2.99
C TYR A 38 4.31 1.79 -2.13
N ALA A 39 4.56 2.32 -0.94
CA ALA A 39 5.56 1.75 -0.02
C ALA A 39 5.23 0.30 0.35
N LEU A 40 3.97 0.03 0.71
CA LEU A 40 3.52 -1.30 1.10
C LEU A 40 3.70 -2.32 -0.02
N ASN A 41 3.30 -1.99 -1.24
CA ASN A 41 3.43 -2.89 -2.38
C ASN A 41 4.90 -3.20 -2.70
N TRP A 42 5.80 -2.22 -2.61
CA TRP A 42 7.22 -2.47 -2.78
C TRP A 42 7.76 -3.46 -1.74
N LEU A 43 7.37 -3.30 -0.48
CA LEU A 43 7.78 -4.18 0.60
C LEU A 43 7.24 -5.59 0.40
N ILE A 44 5.94 -5.74 0.09
CA ILE A 44 5.33 -7.04 -0.20
C ILE A 44 6.04 -7.72 -1.37
N PHE A 45 6.27 -6.99 -2.46
CA PHE A 45 6.88 -7.52 -3.67
C PHE A 45 8.32 -8.05 -3.47
N ASN A 46 9.06 -7.47 -2.52
CA ASN A 46 10.45 -7.85 -2.27
C ASN A 46 10.62 -8.84 -1.11
N TYR A 47 9.72 -8.84 -0.13
CA TYR A 47 9.96 -9.50 1.16
C TYR A 47 8.83 -10.44 1.61
N ALA A 48 7.63 -10.35 1.03
CA ALA A 48 6.56 -11.28 1.38
C ALA A 48 6.75 -12.61 0.64
N PRO A 49 6.37 -13.75 1.26
CA PRO A 49 6.36 -15.05 0.57
C PRO A 49 5.35 -15.07 -0.58
N GLU A 50 4.21 -14.40 -0.40
CA GLU A 50 3.13 -14.29 -1.39
C GLU A 50 2.97 -12.83 -1.85
N MET A 51 3.04 -12.60 -3.17
CA MET A 51 2.96 -11.26 -3.77
C MET A 51 1.51 -10.86 -4.05
N GLU A 52 0.71 -10.74 -2.99
CA GLU A 52 -0.66 -10.24 -3.04
C GLU A 52 -0.70 -8.73 -2.81
N LEU A 53 -0.70 -7.98 -3.91
CA LEU A 53 -0.57 -6.52 -3.92
C LEU A 53 -1.90 -5.80 -3.78
N PHE A 54 -1.84 -4.54 -3.37
CA PHE A 54 -2.97 -3.64 -3.24
C PHE A 54 -3.07 -2.71 -4.46
N TYR A 55 -4.27 -2.37 -4.91
CA TYR A 55 -4.44 -1.38 -5.98
C TYR A 55 -4.10 0.02 -5.45
N GLN A 56 -3.13 0.67 -6.09
CA GLN A 56 -2.74 2.03 -5.72
C GLN A 56 -3.81 3.03 -6.24
N PRO A 57 -4.41 3.86 -5.38
CA PRO A 57 -5.28 4.94 -5.84
C PRO A 57 -4.46 6.01 -6.55
N LEU A 58 -5.12 6.79 -7.42
CA LEU A 58 -4.45 7.89 -8.14
C LEU A 58 -3.81 8.88 -7.16
N GLY A 59 -2.47 8.96 -7.21
CA GLY A 59 -1.66 9.84 -6.38
C GLY A 59 -1.08 11.00 -7.19
N ARG A 60 -0.78 12.12 -6.50
CA ARG A 60 -0.17 13.32 -7.12
C ARG A 60 1.32 13.50 -6.78
N SER A 61 1.97 12.49 -6.20
CA SER A 61 3.37 12.61 -5.78
C SER A 61 4.31 12.57 -6.97
N SER A 62 4.93 13.70 -7.31
CA SER A 62 5.89 13.82 -8.43
C SER A 62 7.10 12.91 -8.25
N GLU A 63 7.58 12.73 -7.02
CA GLU A 63 8.73 11.87 -6.73
C GLU A 63 8.43 10.39 -6.97
N LEU A 64 7.24 9.92 -6.59
CA LEU A 64 6.85 8.53 -6.85
C LEU A 64 6.47 8.30 -8.32
N ALA A 65 5.99 9.34 -9.01
CA ALA A 65 5.64 9.26 -10.43
C ALA A 65 6.86 8.98 -11.32
N LYS A 66 8.09 9.27 -10.86
CA LYS A 66 9.34 8.91 -11.56
C LYS A 66 9.53 7.40 -11.70
N TYR A 67 9.00 6.63 -10.74
CA TYR A 67 9.17 5.18 -10.66
C TYR A 67 7.80 4.51 -10.66
N ASP A 68 7.25 4.33 -11.86
CA ASP A 68 5.97 3.64 -12.03
C ASP A 68 6.08 2.17 -11.59
N MET A 69 5.46 1.88 -10.45
CA MET A 69 5.58 0.59 -9.78
C MET A 69 4.96 -0.55 -10.60
N GLN A 70 3.89 -0.27 -11.37
CA GLN A 70 3.30 -1.28 -12.24
C GLN A 70 4.28 -1.71 -13.35
N THR A 71 5.00 -0.75 -13.94
CA THR A 71 6.01 -1.03 -14.95
C THR A 71 7.15 -1.86 -14.36
N ILE A 72 7.65 -1.48 -13.18
CA ILE A 72 8.71 -2.23 -12.49
C ILE A 72 8.27 -3.68 -12.23
N PHE A 73 7.07 -3.89 -11.68
CA PHE A 73 6.57 -5.24 -11.40
C PHE A 73 6.39 -6.07 -12.67
N ARG A 74 5.88 -5.49 -13.76
CA ARG A 74 5.74 -6.20 -15.04
C ARG A 74 7.09 -6.62 -15.62
N LEU A 75 8.10 -5.75 -15.55
CA LEU A 75 9.43 -6.02 -16.10
C LEU A 75 10.24 -7.02 -15.26
N SER A 76 9.90 -7.16 -13.97
CA SER A 76 10.57 -8.10 -13.06
C SER A 76 10.40 -9.59 -13.40
N LYS A 77 9.38 -9.93 -14.22
CA LYS A 77 8.95 -11.31 -14.54
C LYS A 77 8.50 -12.15 -13.32
N LYS A 78 8.42 -11.56 -12.12
CA LYS A 78 7.87 -12.25 -10.94
C LYS A 78 6.36 -12.37 -11.07
N LYS A 79 5.78 -13.46 -10.55
CA LYS A 79 4.32 -13.64 -10.48
C LYS A 79 3.78 -12.87 -9.27
N TYR A 80 2.76 -12.05 -9.49
CA TYR A 80 2.04 -11.33 -8.45
C TYR A 80 0.55 -11.27 -8.82
N VAL A 81 -0.30 -11.08 -7.82
CA VAL A 81 -1.74 -10.88 -8.00
C VAL A 81 -2.18 -9.65 -7.24
N TYR A 82 -3.28 -9.04 -7.67
CA TYR A 82 -3.90 -7.96 -6.91
C TYR A 82 -5.06 -8.46 -6.08
N ARG A 83 -5.13 -8.02 -4.83
CA ARG A 83 -6.25 -8.28 -3.93
C ARG A 83 -7.56 -7.74 -4.52
N SER A 84 -8.65 -8.46 -4.25
CA SER A 84 -9.97 -8.06 -4.73
C SER A 84 -10.41 -6.73 -4.13
N ASN A 85 -10.88 -5.79 -4.96
CA ASN A 85 -11.39 -4.49 -4.49
C ASN A 85 -12.53 -4.61 -3.45
N LYS A 86 -13.23 -5.75 -3.41
CA LYS A 86 -14.31 -5.99 -2.44
C LYS A 86 -13.81 -6.14 -1.01
N SER A 87 -12.59 -6.66 -0.81
CA SER A 87 -12.03 -6.99 0.50
C SER A 87 -10.69 -6.28 0.79
N ALA A 88 -10.04 -5.70 -0.24
CA ALA A 88 -8.73 -5.10 -0.14
C ALA A 88 -8.61 -4.04 0.97
N TYR A 89 -9.63 -3.22 1.21
CA TYR A 89 -9.57 -2.21 2.28
C TYR A 89 -9.61 -2.83 3.68
N GLN A 90 -10.43 -3.86 3.89
CA GLN A 90 -10.51 -4.57 5.16
C GLN A 90 -9.22 -5.33 5.44
N GLU A 91 -8.68 -6.02 4.44
CA GLU A 91 -7.40 -6.71 4.50
C GLU A 91 -6.25 -5.74 4.78
N TYR A 92 -6.26 -4.57 4.12
CA TYR A 92 -5.32 -3.49 4.40
C TYR A 92 -5.38 -3.04 5.86
N CYS A 93 -6.56 -2.70 6.36
CA CYS A 93 -6.72 -2.23 7.74
C CYS A 93 -6.25 -3.27 8.77
N LYS A 94 -6.57 -4.55 8.53
CA LYS A 94 -6.09 -5.66 9.35
C LYS A 94 -4.55 -5.73 9.35
N LEU A 95 -3.93 -5.70 8.17
CA LEU A 95 -2.48 -5.74 8.03
C LEU A 95 -1.80 -4.54 8.71
N MET A 96 -2.33 -3.33 8.53
CA MET A 96 -1.81 -2.12 9.18
C MET A 96 -1.85 -2.22 10.70
N LYS A 97 -2.91 -2.82 11.26
CA LYS A 97 -3.03 -3.07 12.69
C LYS A 97 -2.01 -4.08 13.18
N GLU A 98 -1.85 -5.20 12.46
CA GLU A 98 -0.90 -6.27 12.80
C GLU A 98 0.54 -5.72 12.77
N LEU A 99 0.95 -5.11 11.67
CA LEU A 99 2.27 -4.51 11.52
C LEU A 99 2.53 -3.39 12.53
N SER A 100 1.52 -2.57 12.85
CA SER A 100 1.65 -1.56 13.90
C SER A 100 2.01 -2.21 15.24
N VAL A 101 1.36 -3.31 15.59
CA VAL A 101 1.64 -4.03 16.84
C VAL A 101 3.05 -4.64 16.82
N GLU A 102 3.48 -5.19 15.69
CA GLU A 102 4.83 -5.73 15.54
C GLU A 102 5.92 -4.67 15.69
N VAL A 103 5.73 -3.47 15.13
CA VAL A 103 6.76 -2.41 15.15
C VAL A 103 6.70 -1.54 16.41
N TYR A 104 5.51 -1.20 16.89
CA TYR A 104 5.32 -0.23 17.98
C TYR A 104 4.82 -0.87 19.29
N GLY A 105 4.54 -2.17 19.29
CA GLY A 105 4.08 -2.91 20.47
C GLY A 105 2.56 -2.94 20.66
N LYS A 106 2.13 -3.67 21.69
CA LYS A 106 0.72 -3.95 21.98
C LYS A 106 -0.07 -2.67 22.23
N GLY A 107 -1.26 -2.58 21.63
CA GLY A 107 -2.16 -1.42 21.78
C GLY A 107 -1.87 -0.25 20.84
N SER A 108 -0.82 -0.36 20.02
CA SER A 108 -0.55 0.60 18.96
C SER A 108 -1.68 0.62 17.92
N LYS A 109 -1.81 1.77 17.26
CA LYS A 109 -2.94 2.08 16.37
C LYS A 109 -2.50 1.99 14.91
N PRO A 110 -3.36 1.52 14.00
CA PRO A 110 -3.05 1.38 12.57
C PRO A 110 -2.43 2.63 11.91
N TYR A 111 -2.81 3.83 12.34
CA TYR A 111 -2.28 5.08 11.78
C TYR A 111 -0.76 5.26 12.00
N LEU A 112 -0.17 4.62 13.02
CA LEU A 112 1.29 4.70 13.24
C LEU A 112 2.05 4.03 12.10
N MET A 113 1.59 2.84 11.70
CA MET A 113 2.12 2.15 10.54
C MET A 113 1.85 2.91 9.24
N GLU A 114 0.65 3.51 9.12
CA GLU A 114 0.30 4.35 7.97
C GLU A 114 1.28 5.52 7.82
N MET A 115 1.51 6.25 8.91
CA MET A 115 2.43 7.38 8.94
C MET A 115 3.87 6.94 8.67
N LEU A 116 4.30 5.80 9.18
CA LEU A 116 5.62 5.24 8.88
C LEU A 116 5.77 5.01 7.37
N LEU A 117 4.86 4.24 6.77
CA LEU A 117 4.88 3.91 5.34
C LEU A 117 4.81 5.17 4.47
N PHE A 118 3.98 6.13 4.86
CA PHE A 118 3.87 7.43 4.22
C PHE A 118 5.20 8.19 4.21
N VAL A 119 5.87 8.25 5.36
CA VAL A 119 7.14 8.98 5.51
C VAL A 119 8.26 8.30 4.75
N ILE A 120 8.34 6.96 4.77
CA ILE A 120 9.44 6.25 4.12
C ILE A 120 9.29 6.15 2.60
N ALA A 121 8.08 6.30 2.06
CA ALA A 121 7.80 6.16 0.63
C ALA A 121 8.74 7.01 -0.26
N PRO A 122 8.84 8.35 -0.11
CA PRO A 122 9.69 9.16 -0.98
C PRO A 122 11.19 9.03 -0.68
N ILE A 123 11.59 8.52 0.49
CA ILE A 123 13.00 8.53 0.92
C ILE A 123 13.66 7.16 0.88
N LYS A 124 13.08 6.16 1.54
CA LYS A 124 13.68 4.82 1.67
C LYS A 124 13.24 3.92 0.54
N ILE A 125 11.96 3.97 0.17
CA ILE A 125 11.42 3.09 -0.88
C ILE A 125 11.97 3.52 -2.25
N VAL A 126 11.93 4.82 -2.57
CA VAL A 126 12.53 5.33 -3.82
C VAL A 126 14.03 5.01 -3.88
N GLY A 127 14.79 5.27 -2.81
CA GLY A 127 16.21 4.94 -2.78
C GLY A 127 16.50 3.44 -2.92
N ASP A 128 15.64 2.57 -2.37
CA ASP A 128 15.77 1.11 -2.54
C ASP A 128 15.42 0.66 -3.97
N ILE A 129 14.46 1.31 -4.62
CA ILE A 129 14.15 1.10 -6.04
C ILE A 129 15.36 1.48 -6.90
N GLU A 130 15.92 2.68 -6.69
CA GLU A 130 17.11 3.17 -7.41
C GLU A 130 18.30 2.23 -7.26
N ALA A 131 18.49 1.64 -6.09
CA ALA A 131 19.59 0.72 -5.82
C ALA A 131 19.38 -0.67 -6.47
N LYS A 132 18.13 -1.13 -6.64
CA LYS A 132 17.82 -2.50 -7.07
C LYS A 132 17.36 -2.63 -8.52
N VAL A 133 16.81 -1.57 -9.11
CA VAL A 133 16.23 -1.60 -10.46
C VAL A 133 17.22 -0.99 -11.44
N SER A 134 17.68 -1.79 -12.39
CA SER A 134 18.52 -1.35 -13.51
C SER A 134 17.97 -1.86 -14.83
N VAL A 135 18.27 -1.12 -15.91
CA VAL A 135 17.90 -1.49 -17.29
C VAL A 135 19.17 -1.80 -18.05
N ALA A 136 19.26 -3.00 -18.61
CA ALA A 136 20.30 -3.39 -19.55
C ALA A 136 19.70 -3.45 -20.96
N ILE A 137 20.29 -2.70 -21.90
CA ILE A 137 19.91 -2.72 -23.31
C ILE A 137 20.92 -3.59 -24.04
N ASN A 138 20.46 -4.69 -24.61
CA ASN A 138 21.29 -5.57 -25.44
C ASN A 138 21.08 -5.17 -26.90
N TYR A 139 22.17 -4.80 -27.57
CA TYR A 139 22.21 -4.52 -29.01
C TYR A 139 22.57 -5.78 -29.79
#